data_AF-A0A4U5MQZ8-F1
#
_entry.id   AF-A0A4U5MQZ8-F1
#
_cell.length_a   1.000
_cell.length_b   1.000
_cell.length_c   1.000
_cell.angle_alpha   90.00
_cell.angle_beta   90.00
_cell.angle_gamma   90.00
#
_symmetry.space_group_name_H-M   'P 1'
#
loop_
_entity.id
_entity.type
_entity.pdbx_description
1 polymer ?
#
loop_
_entity_poly.entity_id
_entity_poly.type
_entity_poly.pdbx_seq_one_letter_code
_entity_poly.pdbx_strand_id
1 'polypeptide(L)'
;MNSDVLIVLNPKVRFEQLVAKSTVNVQLHPSMPLMRLIDALCLMKRLYEEYFEARNLEYAYMYGMRILSVSKAVVSRQDYCSSMTHIIENKILSKEFYAQMEQIRDAINHTYAKEAELLSKNMQERREQLLSATVSPESEHA
;
A
#
# COMPACT_ATOMS: atom_id res chain seq x y z
N MET A 1 -6.43 -3.27 -21.21
CA MET A 1 -7.33 -4.18 -20.44
C MET A 1 -6.64 -5.47 -19.97
N ASN A 2 -5.70 -6.09 -20.70
CA ASN A 2 -4.98 -7.29 -20.19
C ASN A 2 -3.93 -7.04 -19.09
N SER A 3 -3.57 -5.78 -18.81
CA SER A 3 -2.54 -5.43 -17.83
C SER A 3 -3.00 -5.65 -16.38
N ASP A 4 -4.28 -5.40 -16.08
CA ASP A 4 -4.77 -5.42 -14.69
C ASP A 4 -4.90 -6.85 -14.15
N VAL A 5 -5.27 -7.81 -15.01
CA VAL A 5 -5.35 -9.23 -14.64
C VAL A 5 -3.96 -9.80 -14.35
N LEU A 6 -2.95 -9.43 -15.14
CA LEU A 6 -1.56 -9.86 -14.92
C LEU A 6 -0.97 -9.27 -13.62
N ILE A 7 -1.37 -8.05 -13.25
CA ILE A 7 -0.96 -7.43 -11.99
C ILE A 7 -1.60 -8.12 -10.79
N VAL A 8 -2.90 -8.46 -10.86
CA VAL A 8 -3.59 -9.18 -9.78
C VAL A 8 -3.04 -10.60 -9.58
N LEU A 9 -2.61 -11.27 -10.66
CA LEU A 9 -2.00 -12.60 -10.59
C LEU A 9 -0.59 -12.61 -9.99
N ASN A 10 0.07 -11.45 -9.87
CA ASN A 10 1.41 -11.35 -9.30
C ASN A 10 1.40 -10.44 -8.05
N PRO A 11 1.26 -11.02 -6.84
CA PRO A 11 1.22 -10.29 -5.58
C PRO A 11 2.40 -9.33 -5.40
N LYS A 12 3.59 -9.75 -5.82
CA LYS A 12 4.81 -8.96 -5.70
C LYS A 12 4.74 -7.71 -6.57
N VAL A 13 4.35 -7.85 -7.84
CA VAL A 13 4.21 -6.71 -8.76
C VAL A 13 3.13 -5.74 -8.27
N ARG A 14 2.00 -6.26 -7.78
CA ARG A 14 0.94 -5.41 -7.20
C ARG A 14 1.45 -4.63 -5.99
N PHE A 15 2.21 -5.26 -5.10
CA PHE A 15 2.80 -4.57 -3.95
C PHE A 15 3.85 -3.54 -4.37
N GLU A 16 4.72 -3.85 -5.33
CA GLU A 16 5.68 -2.90 -5.89
C GLU A 16 5.00 -1.67 -6.49
N GLN A 17 3.86 -1.85 -7.18
CA GLN A 17 3.06 -0.73 -7.67
C GLN A 17 2.43 0.10 -6.56
N LEU A 18 1.97 -0.54 -5.48
CA LEU A 18 1.49 0.17 -4.29
C LEU A 18 2.61 1.04 -3.71
N VAL A 19 3.81 0.47 -3.52
CA VAL A 19 4.99 1.20 -3.01
C VAL A 19 5.34 2.37 -3.94
N ALA A 20 5.35 2.16 -5.26
CA ALA A 20 5.63 3.20 -6.24
C ALA A 20 4.62 4.36 -6.16
N LYS A 21 3.32 4.06 -6.03
CA LYS A 21 2.24 5.06 -5.83
C LYS A 21 2.29 5.77 -4.48
N SER A 22 2.85 5.10 -3.48
CA SER A 22 2.97 5.62 -2.11
C SER A 22 4.15 6.57 -1.96
N THR A 23 5.22 6.36 -2.74
CA THR A 23 6.45 7.14 -2.66
C THR A 23 6.24 8.51 -3.30
N VAL A 24 6.51 9.56 -2.53
CA VAL A 24 6.39 10.95 -2.98
C VAL A 24 7.76 11.60 -3.00
N ASN A 25 8.09 12.25 -4.12
CA ASN A 25 9.27 13.11 -4.20
C ASN A 25 8.94 14.45 -3.51
N VAL A 26 9.32 14.57 -2.24
CA VAL A 26 8.96 15.73 -1.42
C VAL A 26 9.95 16.87 -1.69
N GLN A 27 9.47 17.93 -2.34
CA GLN A 27 10.19 19.20 -2.46
C GLN A 27 9.50 20.24 -1.59
N LEU A 28 10.15 20.62 -0.49
CA LEU A 28 9.62 21.62 0.44
C LEU A 28 10.07 23.01 0.04
N HIS A 29 9.13 23.96 -0.06
CA HIS A 29 9.47 25.34 -0.34
C HIS A 29 10.19 25.98 0.88
N PRO A 30 11.33 26.67 0.70
CA PRO A 30 12.10 27.22 1.83
C PRO A 30 11.32 28.22 2.70
N SER A 31 10.41 28.99 2.10
CA SER A 31 9.58 29.96 2.85
C SER A 31 8.42 29.32 3.61
N MET A 32 8.17 28.01 3.44
CA MET A 32 7.08 27.35 4.14
C MET A 32 7.44 27.24 5.63
N PRO A 33 6.62 27.76 6.54
CA PRO A 33 6.89 27.67 7.98
C PRO A 33 6.99 26.21 8.44
N LEU A 34 7.98 25.89 9.27
CA LEU A 34 8.18 24.55 9.82
C LEU A 34 6.92 24.03 10.53
N MET A 35 6.24 24.88 11.31
CA MET A 35 5.01 24.52 12.00
C MET A 35 3.90 24.06 11.06
N ARG A 36 3.75 24.68 9.88
CA ARG A 36 2.75 24.25 8.89
C ARG A 36 3.04 22.85 8.36
N LEU A 37 4.32 22.48 8.25
CA LEU A 37 4.72 21.13 7.85
C LEU A 37 4.43 20.11 8.95
N ILE A 38 4.64 20.49 10.21
CA ILE A 38 4.29 19.66 11.36
C ILE A 38 2.77 19.45 11.43
N ASP A 39 1.98 20.51 11.25
CA ASP A 39 0.52 20.42 11.20
C ASP A 39 0.06 19.47 10.08
N ALA A 40 0.67 19.57 8.90
CA ALA A 40 0.40 18.66 7.78
C ALA A 40 0.74 17.20 8.13
N LEU A 41 1.87 16.95 8.80
CA LEU A 41 2.25 15.61 9.25
C LEU A 41 1.27 15.05 10.29
N CYS A 42 0.81 15.88 11.24
CA CYS A 42 -0.23 15.51 12.20
C CYS A 42 -1.55 15.15 11.50
N LEU A 43 -1.95 15.92 10.50
CA LEU A 43 -3.15 15.62 9.70
C LEU A 43 -2.99 14.30 8.93
N MET A 44 -1.82 14.08 8.30
CA MET A 44 -1.54 12.81 7.63
C MET A 44 -1.58 11.63 8.59
N LYS A 45 -1.09 11.79 9.83
CA LYS A 45 -1.14 10.74 10.86
C LYS A 45 -2.58 10.37 11.24
N ARG A 46 -3.47 11.36 11.36
CA ARG A 46 -4.90 11.12 11.60
C ARG A 46 -5.54 10.35 10.44
N LEU A 47 -5.28 10.76 9.19
CA LEU A 47 -5.77 10.05 8.01
C LEU A 47 -5.24 8.61 7.95
N TYR A 48 -3.97 8.40 8.28
CA TYR A 48 -3.38 7.08 8.43
C TYR A 48 -4.15 6.21 9.45
N GLU A 49 -4.43 6.77 10.63
CA GLU A 49 -5.18 6.08 11.70
C GLU A 49 -6.61 5.76 11.25
N GLU A 50 -7.32 6.70 10.65
CA GLU A 50 -8.67 6.51 10.12
C GLU A 50 -8.72 5.37 9.08
N TYR A 51 -7.77 5.32 8.13
CA TYR A 51 -7.72 4.22 7.16
C TYR A 51 -7.35 2.89 7.80
N PHE A 52 -6.49 2.89 8.82
CA PHE A 52 -6.11 1.68 9.54
C PHE A 52 -7.31 1.11 10.31
N GLU A 53 -8.05 1.95 11.03
CA GLU A 53 -9.27 1.58 11.75
C GLU A 53 -10.37 1.08 10.80
N ALA A 54 -10.53 1.75 9.65
CA ALA A 54 -11.46 1.34 8.59
C ALA A 54 -11.01 0.07 7.83
N ARG A 55 -9.88 -0.55 8.22
CA ARG A 55 -9.27 -1.71 7.55
C ARG A 55 -8.94 -1.50 6.07
N ASN A 56 -8.83 -0.25 5.64
CA ASN A 56 -8.34 0.09 4.32
C ASN A 56 -6.81 0.14 4.32
N LEU A 57 -6.21 -1.06 4.34
CA LEU A 57 -4.79 -1.25 4.57
C LEU A 57 -3.91 -0.64 3.47
N GLU A 58 -4.33 -0.69 2.20
CA GLU A 58 -3.57 -0.08 1.09
C GLU A 58 -3.44 1.43 1.29
N TYR A 59 -4.53 2.12 1.62
CA TYR A 59 -4.50 3.57 1.88
C TYR A 59 -3.77 3.93 3.17
N ALA A 60 -3.94 3.13 4.24
CA ALA A 60 -3.16 3.29 5.46
C ALA A 60 -1.66 3.19 5.15
N TYR A 61 -1.24 2.17 4.41
CA TYR A 61 0.15 2.00 3.99
C TYR A 61 0.65 3.19 3.15
N MET A 62 -0.16 3.66 2.20
CA MET A 62 0.18 4.83 1.37
C MET A 62 0.43 6.08 2.22
N TYR A 63 -0.45 6.39 3.16
CA TYR A 63 -0.27 7.54 4.05
C TYR A 63 0.95 7.35 4.97
N GLY A 64 1.17 6.15 5.49
CA GLY A 64 2.35 5.87 6.31
C GLY A 64 3.67 6.09 5.56
N MET A 65 3.77 5.63 4.32
CA MET A 65 4.94 5.90 3.47
C MET A 65 5.13 7.39 3.19
N ARG A 66 4.04 8.14 2.93
CA ARG A 66 4.10 9.59 2.74
C ARG A 66 4.54 10.32 3.99
N ILE A 67 4.07 9.92 5.17
CA ILE A 67 4.50 10.46 6.46
C ILE A 67 6.01 10.28 6.62
N LEU A 68 6.56 9.10 6.29
CA LEU A 68 8.01 8.85 6.34
C LEU A 68 8.78 9.76 5.38
N SER A 69 8.33 9.89 4.13
CA SER A 69 8.99 10.75 3.13
C SER A 69 8.96 12.23 3.53
N VAL A 70 7.81 12.74 3.97
CA VAL A 70 7.66 14.14 4.38
C VAL A 70 8.46 14.39 5.65
N SER A 71 8.38 13.52 6.66
CA SER A 71 9.14 13.66 7.90
C SER A 71 10.64 13.74 7.62
N LYS A 72 11.17 12.86 6.76
CA LYS A 72 12.58 12.92 6.32
C LYS A 72 12.94 14.26 5.69
N ALA A 73 12.07 14.81 4.84
CA ALA A 73 12.30 16.12 4.23
C ALA A 73 12.25 17.25 5.26
N VAL A 74 11.34 17.18 6.24
CA VAL A 74 11.22 18.18 7.32
C VAL A 74 12.47 18.20 8.20
N VAL A 75 12.93 17.04 8.69
CA VAL A 75 14.12 16.96 9.57
C VAL A 75 15.43 17.33 8.86
N SER A 76 15.44 17.30 7.52
CA SER A 76 16.60 17.67 6.72
C SER A 76 16.69 19.17 6.43
N ARG A 77 15.71 19.98 6.87
CA ARG A 77 15.72 21.44 6.67
C ARG A 77 16.75 22.11 7.59
N GLN A 78 17.33 23.21 7.11
CA GLN A 78 18.31 24.00 7.87
C GLN A 78 17.71 24.70 9.09
N ASP A 79 16.43 25.11 9.01
CA ASP A 79 15.69 25.76 10.10
C ASP A 79 15.02 24.76 11.06
N TYR A 80 15.32 23.47 10.93
CA TYR A 80 14.82 22.45 11.82
C TYR A 80 15.44 22.58 13.22
N CYS A 81 14.60 22.70 14.24
CA CYS A 81 15.02 22.84 15.63
C CYS A 81 14.82 21.52 16.39
N SER A 82 15.79 21.15 17.22
CA SER A 82 15.74 19.93 18.07
C SER A 82 14.54 19.88 19.03
N SER A 83 13.98 21.03 19.39
CA SER A 83 12.73 21.11 20.17
C SER A 83 11.53 20.47 19.48
N MET A 84 11.53 20.43 18.13
CA MET A 84 10.49 19.80 17.32
C MET A 84 10.71 18.29 17.12
N THR A 85 11.91 17.79 17.40
CA THR A 85 12.26 16.36 17.32
C THR A 85 11.34 15.49 18.15
N HIS A 86 10.99 15.95 19.35
CA HIS A 86 10.05 15.21 20.18
C HIS A 86 8.68 15.00 19.49
N ILE A 87 8.20 15.95 18.69
CA ILE A 87 6.90 15.81 18.01
C ILE A 87 7.03 14.79 16.88
N ILE A 88 8.04 14.91 16.02
CA ILE A 88 8.22 13.99 14.89
C ILE A 88 8.53 12.58 15.37
N GLU A 89 9.54 12.40 16.24
CA GLU A 89 10.02 11.06 16.62
C GLU A 89 9.10 10.35 17.61
N ASN A 90 8.48 11.06 18.55
CA ASN A 90 7.68 10.39 19.59
C ASN A 90 6.18 10.39 19.31
N LYS A 91 5.64 11.36 18.55
CA LYS A 91 4.21 11.41 18.24
C LYS A 91 3.86 10.92 16.85
N ILE A 92 4.62 11.32 15.83
CA ILE A 92 4.29 11.03 14.43
C ILE A 92 4.91 9.70 13.99
N LEU A 93 6.22 9.56 14.21
CA LEU A 93 7.05 8.39 13.89
C LEU A 93 7.31 7.55 15.15
N SER A 94 6.28 7.34 15.97
CA SER A 94 6.42 6.56 17.20
C SER A 94 6.83 5.11 16.91
N LYS A 95 7.36 4.41 17.93
CA LYS A 95 7.65 2.96 17.81
C LYS A 95 6.42 2.16 17.38
N GLU A 96 5.25 2.55 17.87
CA GLU A 96 3.97 1.94 17.50
C GLU A 96 3.66 2.15 16.02
N PHE A 97 3.87 3.36 15.48
CA PHE A 97 3.66 3.64 14.06
C PHE A 97 4.51 2.73 13.18
N TYR A 98 5.79 2.53 13.50
CA TYR A 98 6.65 1.60 12.76
C TYR A 98 6.15 0.15 12.85
N ALA A 99 5.78 -0.32 14.04
CA ALA A 99 5.24 -1.66 14.23
C ALA A 99 3.94 -1.87 13.43
N GLN A 100 3.03 -0.88 13.44
CA GLN A 100 1.81 -0.91 12.64
C GLN A 100 2.11 -0.92 11.13
N MET A 101 3.10 -0.16 10.67
CA MET A 101 3.50 -0.16 9.26
C MET A 101 4.01 -1.53 8.78
N GLU A 102 4.78 -2.24 9.61
CA GLU A 102 5.21 -3.60 9.31
C GLU A 102 4.01 -4.56 9.28
N GLN A 103 3.11 -4.49 10.26
CA GLN A 103 1.89 -5.30 10.29
C GLN A 103 1.00 -5.07 9.07
N ILE A 104 0.81 -3.81 8.66
CA ILE A 104 0.04 -3.45 7.47
C ILE A 104 0.70 -4.05 6.23
N ARG A 105 2.02 -3.91 6.07
CA ARG A 105 2.77 -4.50 4.94
C ARG A 105 2.54 -6.00 4.85
N ASP A 106 2.70 -6.70 5.96
CA ASP A 106 2.61 -8.15 6.00
C ASP A 106 1.17 -8.62 5.72
N ALA A 107 0.17 -7.90 6.26
CA ALA A 107 -1.24 -8.17 5.99
C ALA A 107 -1.63 -7.93 4.51
N ILE A 108 -1.11 -6.88 3.87
CA ILE A 108 -1.33 -6.63 2.43
C ILE A 108 -0.72 -7.74 1.60
N ASN A 109 0.54 -8.11 1.85
CA ASN A 109 1.21 -9.18 1.11
C ASN A 109 0.49 -10.52 1.25
N HIS A 110 0.03 -10.84 2.46
CA HIS A 110 -0.77 -12.04 2.71
C HIS A 110 -2.11 -12.02 1.96
N THR A 111 -2.79 -10.87 1.95
CA THR A 111 -4.05 -10.68 1.23
C THR A 111 -3.85 -10.88 -0.27
N TYR A 112 -2.84 -10.24 -0.86
CA TYR A 112 -2.54 -10.38 -2.28
C TYR A 112 -2.16 -11.81 -2.65
N ALA A 113 -1.39 -12.50 -1.81
CA ALA A 113 -1.03 -13.91 -2.03
C ALA A 113 -2.27 -14.81 -2.07
N LYS A 114 -3.19 -14.64 -1.10
CA LYS A 114 -4.46 -15.38 -1.07
C LYS A 114 -5.34 -15.09 -2.29
N GLU A 115 -5.46 -13.82 -2.69
CA GLU A 115 -6.24 -13.44 -3.86
C GLU A 115 -5.67 -14.04 -5.15
N ALA A 116 -4.35 -14.07 -5.30
CA ALA A 116 -3.68 -14.68 -6.45
C ALA A 116 -3.85 -16.21 -6.49
N GLU A 117 -3.81 -16.88 -5.32
CA GLU A 117 -4.08 -18.32 -5.21
C GLU A 117 -5.53 -18.65 -5.62
N LEU A 118 -6.50 -17.93 -5.06
CA LEU A 118 -7.92 -18.10 -5.38
C LEU A 118 -8.19 -17.87 -6.87
N LEU A 119 -7.60 -16.82 -7.45
CA LEU A 119 -7.77 -16.52 -8.86
C LEU A 119 -7.12 -17.60 -9.74
N SER A 120 -5.94 -18.10 -9.37
CA SER A 120 -5.25 -19.16 -10.10
C SER A 120 -6.07 -20.45 -10.12
N LYS A 121 -6.64 -20.83 -8.97
CA LYS A 121 -7.54 -21.99 -8.85
C LYS A 121 -8.78 -21.83 -9.72
N ASN A 122 -9.46 -20.68 -9.66
CA ASN A 122 -10.64 -20.40 -10.47
C ASN A 122 -10.34 -20.45 -11.98
N MET A 123 -9.16 -19.96 -12.40
CA MET A 123 -8.72 -20.01 -13.80
C MET A 123 -8.44 -21.44 -14.26
N GLN A 124 -7.86 -22.28 -13.39
CA GLN A 124 -7.64 -23.70 -13.68
C GLN A 124 -8.96 -24.46 -13.79
N GLU A 125 -9.87 -24.31 -12.82
CA GLU A 125 -11.18 -24.96 -12.85
C GLU A 125 -11.98 -24.57 -14.12
N ARG A 126 -11.94 -23.29 -14.51
CA ARG A 126 -12.57 -22.83 -15.75
C ARG A 126 -11.94 -23.46 -16.99
N ARG A 127 -10.62 -23.64 -17.01
CA ARG A 127 -9.92 -24.30 -18.12
C ARG A 127 -10.32 -25.77 -18.21
N GLU A 128 -10.40 -26.48 -17.08
CA GLU A 128 -10.82 -27.88 -17.02
C GLU A 128 -12.27 -28.08 -17.49
N GLN A 129 -13.19 -27.17 -17.11
CA GLN A 129 -14.57 -27.16 -17.59
C GLN A 129 -14.68 -26.91 -19.10
N LEU A 130 -13.87 -26.00 -19.65
CA LEU A 130 -13.86 -25.73 -21.09
C LEU A 130 -13.33 -26.94 -21.86
N LEU A 131 -12.27 -27.59 -21.36
CA LEU A 131 -11.70 -28.78 -21.98
C LEU A 131 -12.65 -29.98 -21.93
N SER A 132 -13.38 -30.17 -20.82
CA SER A 132 -14.37 -31.24 -20.72
C SER A 132 -15.62 -30.99 -21.57
N ALA A 133 -16.03 -29.73 -21.74
CA ALA A 133 -17.13 -29.36 -22.64
C ALA A 133 -16.80 -29.58 -24.13
N THR A 134 -15.53 -29.47 -24.52
CA THR A 134 -15.06 -29.77 -25.89
C THR A 134 -14.92 -31.27 -26.20
N VAL A 135 -15.13 -32.16 -25.22
CA VAL A 135 -15.01 -33.62 -25.38
C VAL A 135 -16.37 -34.30 -25.11
N SER A 136 -17.48 -33.67 -25.52
CA SER A 136 -18.74 -34.38 -25.73
C SER A 136 -18.79 -34.88 -27.19
N PRO A 137 -18.88 -36.20 -27.42
CA PRO A 137 -18.67 -36.78 -28.74
C PRO A 137 -19.89 -36.54 -29.63
N GLU A 138 -19.64 -36.07 -30.86
CA GLU A 138 -20.47 -36.46 -32.00
C GLU A 138 -20.33 -37.98 -32.19
N SER A 139 -21.10 -38.74 -31.43
CA SER A 139 -21.34 -40.16 -31.69
C SER A 139 -22.77 -40.46 -31.29
N GLU A 140 -23.70 -40.25 -32.23
CA GLU A 140 -24.88 -41.09 -32.50
C GLU A 140 -25.87 -40.35 -33.40
N HIS A 141 -25.70 -40.51 -34.71
CA HIS A 141 -26.77 -40.68 -35.72
C HIS A 141 -26.01 -41.23 -36.95
N ALA A 142 -25.79 -42.54 -37.05
CA ALA A 142 -26.76 -43.56 -37.46
C ALA A 142 -27.40 -43.22 -38.81
#